data_AF-A0A6B9ZA19-F1
#
_entry.id   AF-A0A6B9ZA19-F1
#
_cell.length_a   1.000
_cell.length_b   1.000
_cell.length_c   1.000
_cell.angle_alpha   90.00
_cell.angle_beta   90.00
_cell.angle_gamma   90.00
#
_symmetry.space_group_name_H-M   'P 1'
#
loop_
_entity.id
_entity.type
_entity.pdbx_description
1 polymer ?
#
loop_
_entity_poly.entity_id
_entity_poly.type
_entity_poly.pdbx_seq_one_letter_code
_entity_poly.pdbx_strand_id
1 'polypeptide(L)'
;MKLLLTYLILFMGEQSFAQSAFPGFLQGTWKVEHKEIYEHWDSLNDGNLKGFSYFLKDGQMTVSEYLDITRKGSNIVYTASVVRQNGGKAVSFKLTQSAGALTFENPAHDFPKKVVYKKMTDQELEVTISDGKAKSETFRMFKQGRGQSAADTANGNPSYDQALAKKLGADEYGMRSYTLVILKTGSSQTTDKQVIQELFRGHMDNINRLVKEGKLIVAGPLGRNDKTYRGIFILKDVGTADEARLLLQTDPAVKGGLLDIELYNWYGSAALPEYLPFSEKIWKVQH
;
A
#
# COMPACT_ATOMS: atom_id res chain seq x y z
N MET A 1 63.60 41.83 -1.47
CA MET A 1 62.64 42.03 -2.57
C MET A 1 61.68 40.85 -2.60
N LYS A 2 60.40 41.13 -2.33
CA LYS A 2 59.18 40.32 -2.55
C LYS A 2 58.98 39.01 -1.77
N LEU A 3 58.07 39.12 -0.79
CA LEU A 3 57.23 38.03 -0.27
C LEU A 3 56.41 37.40 -1.41
N LEU A 4 56.24 36.07 -1.39
CA LEU A 4 55.10 35.41 -2.03
C LEU A 4 54.35 34.58 -0.96
N LEU A 5 53.27 35.17 -0.44
CA LEU A 5 52.25 34.47 0.33
C LEU A 5 51.30 33.80 -0.68
N THR A 6 51.27 32.47 -0.72
CA THR A 6 50.30 31.74 -1.55
C THR A 6 49.09 31.42 -0.67
N TYR A 7 47.95 32.06 -0.93
CA TYR A 7 46.68 31.75 -0.28
C TYR A 7 46.14 30.43 -0.84
N LEU A 8 46.15 29.37 -0.03
CA LEU A 8 45.44 28.13 -0.31
C LEU A 8 43.97 28.32 0.10
N ILE A 9 43.11 28.63 -0.87
CA ILE A 9 41.66 28.67 -0.66
C ILE A 9 41.18 27.22 -0.52
N LEU A 10 40.87 26.81 0.70
CA LEU A 10 40.19 25.55 0.98
C LEU A 10 38.75 25.68 0.51
N PHE A 11 38.45 25.18 -0.69
CA PHE A 11 37.07 24.95 -1.13
C PHE A 11 36.49 23.81 -0.28
N MET A 12 35.86 24.14 0.86
CA MET A 12 34.93 23.24 1.50
C MET A 12 33.71 23.14 0.58
N GLY A 13 33.75 22.16 -0.33
CA GLY A 13 32.55 21.74 -1.04
C GLY A 13 31.57 21.20 0.00
N GLU A 14 30.51 21.95 0.29
CA GLU A 14 29.33 21.39 0.91
C GLU A 14 28.81 20.31 -0.03
N GLN A 15 29.10 19.05 0.28
CA GLN A 15 28.35 17.96 -0.31
C GLN A 15 26.93 18.07 0.23
N SER A 16 26.05 18.69 -0.56
CA SER A 16 24.63 18.50 -0.37
C SER A 16 24.37 17.01 -0.56
N PHE A 17 24.09 16.31 0.55
CA PHE A 17 23.51 14.98 0.46
C PHE A 17 22.12 15.18 -0.15
N ALA A 18 22.03 15.02 -1.47
CA ALA A 18 20.76 14.94 -2.14
C ALA A 18 19.95 13.84 -1.44
N GLN A 19 18.84 14.23 -0.81
CA GLN A 19 17.93 13.29 -0.18
C GLN A 19 17.52 12.28 -1.27
N SER A 20 17.79 10.99 -1.04
CA SER A 20 17.46 9.96 -2.03
C SER A 20 15.97 10.05 -2.37
N ALA A 21 15.69 10.42 -3.62
CA ALA A 21 14.33 10.60 -4.10
C ALA A 21 13.57 9.29 -3.93
N PHE A 22 12.37 9.36 -3.35
CA PHE A 22 11.52 8.19 -3.21
C PHE A 22 11.06 7.76 -4.61
N PRO A 23 10.97 6.46 -4.93
CA PRO A 23 10.85 6.02 -6.30
C PRO A 23 9.42 6.04 -6.84
N GLY A 24 8.75 7.18 -6.73
CA GLY A 24 7.35 7.36 -7.16
C GLY A 24 7.11 7.10 -8.65
N PHE A 25 8.16 7.11 -9.49
CA PHE A 25 8.03 6.77 -10.91
C PHE A 25 7.58 5.33 -11.15
N LEU A 26 7.79 4.42 -10.18
CA LEU A 26 7.36 3.03 -10.26
C LEU A 26 5.84 2.86 -10.18
N GLN A 27 5.09 3.86 -9.73
CA GLN A 27 3.64 3.74 -9.58
C GLN A 27 2.95 3.38 -10.89
N GLY A 28 2.03 2.40 -10.83
CA GLY A 28 1.28 1.86 -11.96
C GLY A 28 1.62 0.40 -12.26
N THR A 29 1.12 -0.09 -13.38
CA THR A 29 1.34 -1.46 -13.85
C THR A 29 2.44 -1.47 -14.91
N TRP A 30 3.34 -2.43 -14.83
CA TRP A 30 4.45 -2.65 -15.75
C TRP A 30 4.38 -4.07 -16.29
N LYS A 31 4.39 -4.24 -17.61
CA LYS A 31 4.39 -5.55 -18.28
C LYS A 31 5.78 -5.87 -18.77
N VAL A 32 6.27 -7.08 -18.48
CA VAL A 32 7.54 -7.58 -19.01
C VAL A 32 7.43 -7.77 -20.53
N GLU A 33 8.44 -7.32 -21.26
CA GLU A 33 8.53 -7.47 -22.71
C GLU A 33 8.28 -8.93 -23.15
N HIS A 34 7.35 -9.13 -24.08
CA HIS A 34 6.96 -10.43 -24.65
C HIS A 34 6.47 -11.50 -23.65
N LYS A 35 6.10 -11.11 -22.42
CA LYS A 35 5.60 -12.05 -21.40
C LYS A 35 4.33 -11.54 -20.75
N GLU A 36 3.43 -12.47 -20.41
CA GLU A 36 2.26 -12.21 -19.56
C GLU A 36 2.64 -12.16 -18.08
N ILE A 37 3.71 -11.42 -17.77
CA ILE A 37 4.23 -11.18 -16.43
C ILE A 37 4.18 -9.68 -16.18
N TYR A 38 3.66 -9.32 -15.02
CA TYR A 38 3.34 -7.96 -14.65
C TYR A 38 3.82 -7.67 -13.25
N GLU A 39 4.14 -6.41 -13.00
CA GLU A 39 4.39 -5.86 -11.68
C GLU A 39 3.54 -4.60 -11.51
N HIS A 40 2.78 -4.53 -10.42
CA HIS A 40 1.96 -3.36 -10.11
C HIS A 40 2.49 -2.68 -8.85
N TRP A 41 2.47 -1.34 -8.83
CA TRP A 41 2.83 -0.54 -7.66
C TRP A 41 1.80 0.54 -7.34
N ASP A 42 1.35 0.54 -6.09
CA ASP A 42 0.52 1.55 -5.46
C ASP A 42 1.35 2.42 -4.52
N SER A 43 1.12 3.73 -4.56
CA SER A 43 1.61 4.65 -3.53
C SER A 43 0.64 4.69 -2.37
N LEU A 44 1.08 4.26 -1.19
CA LEU A 44 0.29 4.39 0.04
C LEU A 44 0.48 5.77 0.67
N ASN A 45 1.65 6.39 0.48
CA ASN A 45 2.04 7.75 0.89
C ASN A 45 3.43 8.09 0.30
N ASP A 46 3.93 9.30 0.58
CA ASP A 46 5.23 9.82 0.09
C ASP A 46 6.47 8.99 0.47
N GLY A 47 6.33 7.99 1.34
CA GLY A 47 7.41 7.12 1.79
C GLY A 47 7.10 5.62 1.72
N ASN A 48 5.99 5.20 1.10
CA ASN A 48 5.67 3.78 0.95
C ASN A 48 5.02 3.47 -0.40
N LEU A 49 5.61 2.51 -1.12
CA LEU A 49 5.01 1.83 -2.26
C LEU A 49 4.73 0.38 -1.85
N LYS A 50 3.54 -0.10 -2.21
CA LYS A 50 3.21 -1.53 -2.20
C LYS A 50 3.13 -2.01 -3.63
N GLY A 51 3.64 -3.21 -3.87
CA GLY A 51 3.49 -3.83 -5.17
C GLY A 51 3.27 -5.31 -5.08
N PHE A 52 3.02 -5.89 -6.24
CA PHE A 52 2.96 -7.34 -6.41
C PHE A 52 3.30 -7.70 -7.84
N SER A 53 3.99 -8.82 -7.99
CA SER A 53 4.26 -9.44 -9.29
C SER A 53 3.23 -10.53 -9.53
N TYR A 54 2.72 -10.61 -10.75
CA TYR A 54 1.72 -11.58 -11.15
C TYR A 54 1.92 -12.02 -12.59
N PHE A 55 1.35 -13.17 -12.93
CA PHE A 55 1.21 -13.60 -14.31
C PHE A 55 -0.24 -13.83 -14.66
N LEU A 56 -0.58 -13.62 -15.93
CA LEU A 56 -1.87 -13.95 -16.50
C LEU A 56 -1.77 -15.30 -17.22
N LYS A 57 -2.68 -16.21 -16.89
CA LYS A 57 -2.88 -17.45 -17.64
C LYS A 57 -4.37 -17.64 -17.87
N ASP A 58 -4.78 -17.74 -19.14
CA ASP A 58 -6.19 -17.88 -19.53
C ASP A 58 -7.09 -16.78 -18.94
N GLY A 59 -6.57 -15.55 -18.84
CA GLY A 59 -7.25 -14.40 -18.22
C GLY A 59 -7.29 -14.43 -16.69
N GLN A 60 -6.80 -15.50 -16.05
CA GLN A 60 -6.71 -15.59 -14.60
C GLN A 60 -5.37 -15.04 -14.09
N MET A 61 -5.46 -14.10 -13.17
CA MET A 61 -4.31 -13.54 -12.46
C MET A 61 -3.84 -14.48 -11.35
N THR A 62 -2.55 -14.77 -11.33
CA THR A 62 -1.88 -15.47 -10.23
C THR A 62 -0.74 -14.62 -9.70
N VAL A 63 -0.85 -14.18 -8.44
CA VAL A 63 0.23 -13.46 -7.75
C VAL A 63 1.37 -14.41 -7.46
N SER A 64 2.59 -14.04 -7.87
CA SER A 64 3.82 -14.77 -7.59
C SER A 64 4.57 -14.18 -6.40
N GLU A 65 4.45 -12.87 -6.17
CA GLU A 65 5.29 -12.15 -5.20
C GLU A 65 4.59 -10.88 -4.71
N TYR A 66 4.78 -10.55 -3.43
CA TYR A 66 4.40 -9.26 -2.85
C TYR A 66 5.65 -8.41 -2.59
N LEU A 67 5.55 -7.13 -2.92
CA LEU A 67 6.64 -6.17 -2.89
C LEU A 67 6.30 -4.96 -2.00
N ASP A 68 7.31 -4.38 -1.38
CA ASP A 68 7.21 -3.16 -0.60
C ASP A 68 8.48 -2.33 -0.76
N ILE A 69 8.34 -1.03 -0.96
CA ILE A 69 9.44 -0.07 -0.84
C ILE A 69 9.07 0.93 0.25
N THR A 70 9.79 0.92 1.36
CA THR A 70 9.53 1.81 2.51
C THR A 70 10.71 2.71 2.80
N ARG A 71 10.45 4.01 2.99
CA ARG A 71 11.38 4.98 3.57
C ARG A 71 11.31 4.93 5.11
N LYS A 72 12.44 4.68 5.76
CA LYS A 72 12.63 4.75 7.23
C LYS A 72 13.77 5.72 7.54
N GLY A 73 13.42 6.98 7.80
CA GLY A 73 14.39 8.07 7.93
C GLY A 73 15.09 8.35 6.60
N SER A 74 16.42 8.30 6.59
CA SER A 74 17.24 8.42 5.36
C SER A 74 17.32 7.13 4.55
N ASN A 75 16.92 5.99 5.13
CA ASN A 75 17.03 4.69 4.47
C ASN A 75 15.78 4.39 3.64
N ILE A 76 15.97 3.79 2.46
CA ILE A 76 14.90 3.20 1.66
C ILE A 76 15.17 1.70 1.57
N VAL A 77 14.15 0.89 1.81
CA VAL A 77 14.25 -0.58 1.85
C VAL A 77 13.23 -1.17 0.89
N TYR A 78 13.70 -1.98 -0.06
CA TYR A 78 12.87 -2.86 -0.89
C TYR A 78 12.71 -4.19 -0.16
N THR A 79 11.50 -4.74 -0.12
CA THR A 79 11.18 -6.00 0.54
C THR A 79 10.32 -6.86 -0.36
N ALA A 80 10.72 -8.11 -0.56
CA ALA A 80 10.08 -9.08 -1.41
C ALA A 80 9.60 -10.29 -0.61
N SER A 81 8.38 -10.77 -0.87
CA SER A 81 7.79 -11.96 -0.26
C SER A 81 7.23 -12.86 -1.34
N VAL A 82 7.95 -13.93 -1.67
CA VAL A 82 7.55 -14.88 -2.72
C VAL A 82 6.51 -15.86 -2.19
N VAL A 83 5.41 -16.00 -2.92
CA VAL A 83 4.28 -16.86 -2.53
C VAL A 83 4.74 -18.32 -2.46
N ARG A 84 4.42 -19.01 -1.35
CA ARG A 84 4.76 -20.42 -1.08
C ARG A 84 6.26 -20.74 -1.00
N GLN A 85 7.13 -19.73 -0.85
CA GLN A 85 8.55 -19.92 -0.61
C GLN A 85 8.97 -19.34 0.75
N ASN A 86 10.13 -19.78 1.25
CA ASN A 86 10.76 -19.26 2.47
C ASN A 86 9.85 -19.22 3.72
N GLY A 87 8.83 -20.09 3.79
CA GLY A 87 7.82 -20.06 4.85
C GLY A 87 7.06 -18.72 4.96
N GLY A 88 6.96 -17.96 3.87
CA GLY A 88 6.34 -16.63 3.83
C GLY A 88 7.20 -15.50 4.42
N LYS A 89 8.47 -15.76 4.77
CA LYS A 89 9.36 -14.73 5.29
C LYS A 89 9.83 -13.81 4.16
N ALA A 90 9.69 -12.52 4.41
CA ALA A 90 10.14 -11.47 3.51
C ALA A 90 11.67 -11.35 3.48
N VAL A 91 12.22 -10.98 2.32
CA VAL A 91 13.63 -10.68 2.12
C VAL A 91 13.78 -9.19 1.83
N SER A 92 14.65 -8.51 2.58
CA SER A 92 14.84 -7.07 2.45
C SER A 92 16.19 -6.71 1.82
N PHE A 93 16.19 -5.64 1.02
CA PHE A 93 17.32 -5.09 0.28
C PHE A 93 17.39 -3.59 0.54
N LYS A 94 18.57 -3.07 0.91
CA LYS A 94 18.76 -1.65 1.21
C LYS A 94 19.11 -0.89 -0.06
N LEU A 95 18.54 0.30 -0.25
CA LEU A 95 18.94 1.19 -1.34
C LEU A 95 20.38 1.67 -1.10
N THR A 96 21.27 1.45 -2.07
CA THR A 96 22.69 1.86 -2.01
C THR A 96 23.07 2.86 -3.09
N GLN A 97 22.28 2.99 -4.16
CA GLN A 97 22.46 3.97 -5.23
C GLN A 97 21.11 4.44 -5.76
N SER A 98 20.99 5.75 -6.06
CA SER A 98 19.75 6.36 -6.58
C SER A 98 19.96 7.34 -7.74
N ALA A 99 21.21 7.60 -8.15
CA ALA A 99 21.52 8.43 -9.30
C ALA A 99 21.36 7.62 -10.60
N GLY A 100 20.31 7.93 -11.38
CA GLY A 100 20.02 7.30 -12.68
C GLY A 100 19.42 5.89 -12.62
N ALA A 101 19.68 5.13 -11.55
CA ALA A 101 19.05 3.85 -11.26
C ALA A 101 18.96 3.63 -9.74
N LEU A 102 17.90 2.97 -9.30
CA LEU A 102 17.71 2.56 -7.91
C LEU A 102 18.32 1.17 -7.72
N THR A 103 19.40 1.08 -6.96
CA THR A 103 20.07 -0.18 -6.67
C THR A 103 19.77 -0.60 -5.24
N PHE A 104 19.04 -1.70 -5.09
CA PHE A 104 18.76 -2.33 -3.79
C PHE A 104 19.65 -3.55 -3.60
N GLU A 105 20.37 -3.61 -2.48
CA GLU A 105 21.35 -4.67 -2.19
C GLU A 105 21.07 -5.41 -0.88
N ASN A 106 21.29 -6.71 -0.91
CA ASN A 106 21.43 -7.58 0.25
C ASN A 106 22.58 -8.58 -0.01
N PRO A 107 23.82 -8.21 0.32
CA PRO A 107 24.99 -9.06 0.07
C PRO A 107 24.96 -10.40 0.80
N ALA A 108 24.20 -10.49 1.90
CA ALA A 108 24.06 -11.67 2.74
C ALA A 108 23.03 -12.68 2.22
N HIS A 109 22.16 -12.28 1.29
CA HIS A 109 21.23 -13.19 0.61
C HIS A 109 21.99 -14.08 -0.40
N ASP A 110 21.43 -15.24 -0.75
CA ASP A 110 22.04 -16.21 -1.66
C ASP A 110 21.86 -15.80 -3.13
N PHE A 111 20.61 -15.62 -3.57
CA PHE A 111 20.22 -15.01 -4.84
C PHE A 111 18.75 -14.55 -4.78
N PRO A 112 18.39 -13.33 -5.21
CA PRO A 112 19.29 -12.29 -5.70
C PRO A 112 20.01 -11.58 -4.56
N LYS A 113 21.13 -10.92 -4.89
CA LYS A 113 21.82 -10.00 -3.97
C LYS A 113 21.57 -8.54 -4.34
N LYS A 114 21.16 -8.28 -5.58
CA LYS A 114 20.94 -6.95 -6.13
C LYS A 114 19.68 -6.94 -6.99
N VAL A 115 18.84 -5.93 -6.78
CA VAL A 115 17.69 -5.59 -7.61
C VAL A 115 17.85 -4.14 -8.05
N VAL A 116 17.85 -3.88 -9.35
CA VAL A 116 18.06 -2.55 -9.92
C VAL A 116 16.84 -2.14 -10.74
N TYR A 117 16.26 -0.98 -10.42
CA TYR A 117 15.25 -0.33 -11.26
C TYR A 117 15.87 0.87 -11.95
N LYS A 118 15.97 0.82 -13.27
CA LYS A 118 16.46 1.92 -14.09
C LYS A 118 15.31 2.48 -14.90
N LYS A 119 15.00 3.75 -14.66
CA LYS A 119 14.02 4.49 -15.45
C LYS A 119 14.63 4.85 -16.80
N MET A 120 14.09 4.30 -17.88
CA MET A 120 14.52 4.61 -19.24
C MET A 120 13.73 5.80 -19.77
N THR A 121 12.41 5.72 -19.65
CA THR A 121 11.45 6.79 -19.95
C THR A 121 10.31 6.78 -18.92
N ASP A 122 9.28 7.61 -19.07
CA ASP A 122 8.07 7.52 -18.24
C ASP A 122 7.24 6.25 -18.52
N GLN A 123 7.48 5.58 -19.65
CA GLN A 123 6.74 4.39 -20.09
C GLN A 123 7.61 3.13 -20.12
N GLU A 124 8.91 3.24 -19.82
CA GLU A 124 9.86 2.13 -19.93
C GLU A 124 10.78 2.04 -18.71
N LEU A 125 10.88 0.84 -18.17
CA LEU A 125 11.83 0.46 -17.13
C LEU A 125 12.72 -0.68 -17.60
N GLU A 126 13.93 -0.69 -17.06
CA GLU A 126 14.80 -1.85 -17.07
C GLU A 126 14.99 -2.32 -15.63
N VAL A 127 14.61 -3.56 -15.36
CA VAL A 127 14.76 -4.21 -14.05
C VAL A 127 15.83 -5.27 -14.14
N THR A 128 16.87 -5.17 -13.30
CA THR A 128 17.97 -6.15 -13.28
C THR A 128 18.03 -6.85 -11.92
N ILE A 129 18.01 -8.18 -11.94
CA ILE A 129 18.11 -9.05 -10.79
C ILE A 129 19.43 -9.81 -10.90
N SER A 130 20.34 -9.65 -9.93
CA SER A 130 21.67 -10.27 -10.01
C SER A 130 22.27 -10.69 -8.67
N ASP A 131 23.35 -11.46 -8.74
CA ASP A 131 24.25 -11.75 -7.62
C ASP A 131 25.32 -10.65 -7.42
N GLY A 132 25.29 -9.58 -8.22
CA GLY A 132 26.33 -8.54 -8.27
C GLY A 132 27.61 -8.97 -8.99
N LYS A 133 27.62 -10.15 -9.64
CA LYS A 133 28.73 -10.70 -10.42
C LYS A 133 28.22 -11.16 -11.80
N ALA A 134 28.37 -12.43 -12.14
CA ALA A 134 28.09 -12.97 -13.47
C ALA A 134 26.63 -13.44 -13.63
N LYS A 135 25.95 -13.81 -12.54
CA LYS A 135 24.56 -14.28 -12.62
C LYS A 135 23.63 -13.08 -12.59
N SER A 136 23.06 -12.74 -13.74
CA SER A 136 22.17 -11.60 -13.90
C SER A 136 21.04 -11.92 -14.86
N GLU A 137 19.84 -11.43 -14.56
CA GLU A 137 18.69 -11.40 -15.45
C GLU A 137 18.20 -9.96 -15.57
N THR A 138 17.89 -9.53 -16.79
CA THR A 138 17.42 -8.18 -17.08
C THR A 138 16.09 -8.26 -17.82
N PHE A 139 15.12 -7.50 -17.35
CA PHE A 139 13.79 -7.41 -17.92
C PHE A 139 13.54 -5.97 -18.38
N ARG A 140 13.10 -5.82 -19.63
CA ARG A 140 12.46 -4.57 -20.06
C ARG A 140 10.99 -4.65 -19.70
N MET A 141 10.48 -3.57 -19.11
CA MET A 141 9.10 -3.48 -18.71
C MET A 141 8.47 -2.21 -19.25
N PHE A 142 7.26 -2.35 -19.76
CA PHE A 142 6.51 -1.25 -20.37
C PHE A 142 5.33 -0.90 -19.49
N LYS A 143 5.19 0.39 -19.18
CA LYS A 143 4.09 0.89 -18.39
C LYS A 143 2.80 0.63 -19.16
N GLN A 144 1.85 -0.01 -18.50
CA GLN A 144 0.51 -0.13 -19.02
C GLN A 144 -0.18 1.20 -18.72
N GLY A 145 -0.50 1.94 -19.78
CA GLY A 145 -1.13 3.25 -19.64
C GLY A 145 -2.51 3.13 -19.01
N ARG A 146 -2.95 4.19 -18.30
CA ARG A 146 -4.38 4.44 -18.10
C ARG A 146 -4.97 4.69 -19.48
N GLY A 147 -5.63 3.70 -20.07
CA GLY A 147 -6.31 3.83 -21.38
C GLY A 147 -5.52 3.52 -22.66
N GLN A 148 -4.47 2.69 -22.63
CA GLN A 148 -3.96 2.05 -23.86
C GLN A 148 -3.61 0.58 -23.63
N SER A 149 -4.66 -0.24 -23.51
CA SER A 149 -4.65 -1.62 -23.98
C SER A 149 -4.77 -1.61 -25.51
N ALA A 150 -3.67 -1.31 -26.21
CA ALA A 150 -3.60 -1.59 -27.64
C ALA A 150 -3.37 -3.11 -27.80
N ALA A 151 -4.43 -3.79 -28.25
CA ALA A 151 -4.48 -5.21 -28.57
C ALA A 151 -4.41 -6.19 -27.38
N ASP A 152 -5.41 -6.12 -26.51
CA ASP A 152 -6.01 -7.34 -25.96
C ASP A 152 -7.56 -7.24 -26.01
N THR A 153 -8.08 -6.85 -27.18
CA THR A 153 -9.51 -6.91 -27.52
C THR A 153 -10.02 -8.34 -27.71
N ALA A 154 -9.33 -9.34 -27.17
CA ALA A 154 -9.78 -10.72 -27.19
C ALA A 154 -10.36 -11.22 -25.86
N ASN A 155 -10.24 -10.49 -24.73
CA ASN A 155 -10.85 -10.90 -23.44
C ASN A 155 -11.17 -9.70 -22.50
N GLY A 156 -11.86 -8.67 -22.98
CA GLY A 156 -12.52 -7.72 -22.08
C GLY A 156 -13.65 -8.43 -21.31
N ASN A 157 -13.78 -8.19 -19.99
CA ASN A 157 -14.87 -8.78 -19.20
C ASN A 157 -16.21 -8.47 -19.90
N PRO A 158 -16.93 -9.48 -20.44
CA PRO A 158 -18.16 -9.24 -21.19
C PRO A 158 -19.28 -8.66 -20.31
N SER A 159 -19.11 -8.72 -18.99
CA SER A 159 -20.00 -8.12 -17.99
C SER A 159 -19.50 -6.76 -17.45
N TYR A 160 -18.52 -6.13 -18.10
CA TYR A 160 -18.02 -4.83 -17.66
C TYR A 160 -19.10 -3.75 -17.78
N ASP A 161 -19.47 -3.16 -16.64
CA ASP A 161 -20.36 -2.01 -16.56
C ASP A 161 -19.56 -0.75 -16.22
N GLN A 162 -19.30 0.07 -17.24
CA GLN A 162 -18.54 1.32 -17.10
C GLN A 162 -19.24 2.33 -16.17
N ALA A 163 -20.56 2.38 -16.19
CA ALA A 163 -21.32 3.32 -15.37
C ALA A 163 -21.22 2.93 -13.89
N LEU A 164 -21.34 1.64 -13.60
CA LEU A 164 -21.15 1.09 -12.26
C LEU A 164 -19.71 1.27 -11.77
N ALA A 165 -18.71 0.97 -12.60
CA ALA A 165 -17.30 1.18 -12.25
C ALA A 165 -17.03 2.65 -11.87
N LYS A 166 -17.53 3.59 -12.68
CA LYS A 166 -17.42 5.03 -12.40
C LYS A 166 -18.14 5.43 -11.11
N LYS A 167 -19.37 4.95 -10.89
CA LYS A 167 -20.17 5.20 -9.68
C LYS A 167 -19.42 4.77 -8.41
N LEU A 168 -18.77 3.61 -8.47
CA LEU A 168 -18.08 3.01 -7.34
C LEU A 168 -16.68 3.59 -7.09
N GLY A 169 -16.17 4.37 -8.04
CA GLY A 169 -14.79 4.85 -8.03
C GLY A 169 -13.79 3.71 -8.23
N ALA A 170 -14.16 2.72 -9.04
CA ALA A 170 -13.30 1.62 -9.42
C ALA A 170 -12.20 2.09 -10.36
N ASP A 171 -11.00 1.54 -10.17
CA ASP A 171 -9.95 1.56 -11.19
C ASP A 171 -10.23 0.53 -12.30
N GLU A 172 -9.28 0.37 -13.22
CA GLU A 172 -9.40 -0.54 -14.37
C GLU A 172 -9.54 -2.02 -13.95
N TYR A 173 -9.23 -2.36 -12.70
CA TYR A 173 -9.35 -3.72 -12.14
C TYR A 173 -10.66 -3.94 -11.37
N GLY A 174 -11.53 -2.94 -11.24
CA GLY A 174 -12.73 -3.04 -10.40
C GLY A 174 -12.44 -2.80 -8.91
N MET A 175 -11.30 -2.20 -8.59
CA MET A 175 -10.77 -2.08 -7.23
C MET A 175 -10.65 -0.61 -6.80
N ARG A 176 -10.46 -0.37 -5.50
CA ARG A 176 -10.16 0.95 -4.95
C ARG A 176 -9.47 0.86 -3.59
N SER A 177 -8.86 1.97 -3.18
CA SER A 177 -8.27 2.12 -1.85
C SER A 177 -9.32 2.50 -0.80
N TYR A 178 -9.16 1.92 0.39
CA TYR A 178 -9.93 2.12 1.61
C TYR A 178 -8.99 2.31 2.79
N THR A 179 -9.52 2.77 3.93
CA THR A 179 -8.79 2.68 5.20
C THR A 179 -9.35 1.52 6.02
N LEU A 180 -8.55 0.47 6.19
CA LEU A 180 -8.80 -0.59 7.15
C LEU A 180 -8.39 -0.11 8.54
N VAL A 181 -9.32 -0.20 9.47
CA VAL A 181 -9.11 0.11 10.88
C VAL A 181 -9.16 -1.17 11.67
N ILE A 182 -8.16 -1.41 12.50
CA ILE A 182 -8.23 -2.42 13.55
C ILE A 182 -8.54 -1.71 14.87
N LEU A 183 -9.67 -2.06 15.48
CA LEU A 183 -10.02 -1.63 16.82
C LEU A 183 -9.35 -2.57 17.83
N LYS A 184 -8.71 -2.02 18.84
CA LYS A 184 -8.03 -2.77 19.91
C LYS A 184 -8.53 -2.30 21.27
N THR A 185 -8.26 -3.08 22.32
CA THR A 185 -8.45 -2.57 23.68
C THR A 185 -7.58 -1.33 23.91
N GLY A 186 -8.19 -0.23 24.34
CA GLY A 186 -7.51 1.03 24.61
C GLY A 186 -6.88 1.10 26.01
N SER A 187 -6.33 2.27 26.35
CA SER A 187 -5.58 2.48 27.58
C SER A 187 -6.43 2.79 28.82
N SER A 188 -7.72 3.08 28.64
CA SER A 188 -8.62 3.44 29.73
C SER A 188 -8.72 2.32 30.75
N GLN A 189 -8.55 2.66 32.03
CA GLN A 189 -8.62 1.75 33.18
C GLN A 189 -9.96 1.84 33.90
N THR A 190 -10.94 2.54 33.33
CA THR A 190 -12.26 2.67 33.97
C THR A 190 -12.90 1.31 34.14
N THR A 191 -13.45 1.07 35.32
CA THR A 191 -14.21 -0.14 35.66
C THR A 191 -15.69 0.17 35.91
N ASP A 192 -16.08 1.44 35.77
CA ASP A 192 -17.46 1.87 35.93
C ASP A 192 -18.32 1.34 34.77
N LYS A 193 -19.22 0.42 35.11
CA LYS A 193 -20.10 -0.24 34.14
C LYS A 193 -21.04 0.74 33.45
N GLN A 194 -21.51 1.79 34.12
CA GLN A 194 -22.42 2.76 33.52
C GLN A 194 -21.68 3.60 32.47
N VAL A 195 -20.48 4.07 32.81
CA VAL A 195 -19.62 4.81 31.87
C VAL A 195 -19.26 3.94 30.65
N ILE A 196 -18.85 2.69 30.88
CA ILE A 196 -18.52 1.77 29.78
C ILE A 196 -19.72 1.55 28.86
N GLN A 197 -20.90 1.32 29.43
CA GLN A 197 -22.13 1.10 28.66
C GLN A 197 -22.51 2.34 27.85
N GLU A 198 -22.40 3.53 28.44
CA GLU A 198 -22.71 4.79 27.74
C GLU A 198 -21.77 5.02 26.56
N LEU A 199 -20.47 4.80 26.74
CA LEU A 199 -19.48 4.97 25.68
C LEU A 199 -19.69 3.96 24.54
N PHE A 200 -20.00 2.70 24.84
CA PHE A 200 -20.28 1.70 23.81
C PHE A 200 -21.65 1.89 23.15
N ARG A 201 -22.66 2.44 23.83
CA ARG A 201 -23.90 2.86 23.16
C ARG A 201 -23.58 3.96 22.14
N GLY A 202 -22.82 4.97 22.55
CA GLY A 202 -22.37 6.03 21.66
C GLY A 202 -21.51 5.52 20.49
N HIS A 203 -20.72 4.47 20.69
CA HIS A 203 -19.98 3.77 19.63
C HIS A 203 -20.93 3.22 18.56
N MET A 204 -22.02 2.54 18.96
CA MET A 204 -23.01 2.00 18.02
C MET A 204 -23.74 3.12 17.27
N ASP A 205 -24.14 4.19 17.97
CA ASP A 205 -24.76 5.37 17.34
C ASP A 205 -23.82 6.01 16.30
N ASN A 206 -22.53 6.07 16.61
CA ASN A 206 -21.50 6.58 15.71
C ASN A 206 -21.32 5.70 14.46
N ILE A 207 -21.29 4.36 14.63
CA ILE A 207 -21.26 3.41 13.51
C ILE A 207 -22.44 3.65 12.57
N ASN A 208 -23.66 3.70 13.12
CA ASN A 208 -24.88 3.91 12.33
C ASN A 208 -24.84 5.24 11.56
N ARG A 209 -24.37 6.31 12.21
CA ARG A 209 -24.17 7.61 11.56
C ARG A 209 -23.18 7.52 10.40
N LEU A 210 -22.02 6.88 10.60
CA LEU A 210 -20.98 6.77 9.57
C LEU A 210 -21.39 5.87 8.39
N VAL A 211 -22.17 4.83 8.64
CA VAL A 211 -22.78 4.00 7.58
C VAL A 211 -23.76 4.84 6.76
N LYS A 212 -24.64 5.62 7.42
CA LYS A 212 -25.59 6.52 6.76
C LYS A 212 -24.90 7.62 5.93
N GLU A 213 -23.76 8.11 6.40
CA GLU A 213 -22.91 9.06 5.66
C GLU A 213 -22.13 8.41 4.50
N GLY A 214 -22.18 7.08 4.35
CA GLY A 214 -21.44 6.33 3.33
C GLY A 214 -19.92 6.25 3.57
N LYS A 215 -19.47 6.63 4.78
CA LYS A 215 -18.05 6.64 5.17
C LYS A 215 -17.59 5.31 5.74
N LEU A 216 -18.48 4.57 6.40
CA LEU A 216 -18.18 3.26 6.98
C LEU A 216 -18.89 2.17 6.18
N ILE A 217 -18.12 1.30 5.56
CA ILE A 217 -18.63 0.27 4.64
C ILE A 217 -18.75 -1.08 5.31
N VAL A 218 -17.81 -1.43 6.19
CA VAL A 218 -17.85 -2.66 6.99
C VAL A 218 -17.55 -2.30 8.43
N ALA A 219 -18.34 -2.85 9.35
CA ALA A 219 -18.08 -2.80 10.77
C ALA A 219 -18.41 -4.16 11.41
N GLY A 220 -17.52 -4.65 12.26
CA GLY A 220 -17.80 -5.90 12.95
C GLY A 220 -16.77 -6.24 14.04
N PRO A 221 -17.20 -6.96 15.09
CA PRO A 221 -16.28 -7.44 16.11
C PRO A 221 -15.38 -8.54 15.57
N LEU A 222 -14.16 -8.59 16.10
CA LEU A 222 -13.27 -9.73 15.93
C LEU A 222 -13.47 -10.69 17.10
N GLY A 223 -13.40 -11.99 16.81
CA GLY A 223 -13.37 -13.02 17.85
C GLY A 223 -12.11 -12.91 18.71
N ARG A 224 -12.06 -13.69 19.79
CA ARG A 224 -10.91 -13.74 20.69
C ARG A 224 -9.63 -14.10 19.92
N ASN A 225 -8.56 -13.36 20.19
CA ASN A 225 -7.27 -13.50 19.53
C ASN A 225 -6.13 -13.14 20.50
N ASP A 226 -4.89 -13.35 20.07
CA ASP A 226 -3.65 -13.05 20.79
C ASP A 226 -3.17 -11.60 20.64
N LYS A 227 -3.88 -10.76 19.87
CA LYS A 227 -3.47 -9.39 19.50
C LYS A 227 -4.28 -8.28 20.18
N THR A 228 -5.13 -8.61 21.16
CA THR A 228 -6.08 -7.69 21.82
C THR A 228 -7.03 -6.96 20.84
N TYR A 229 -7.17 -7.47 19.63
CA TYR A 229 -8.03 -6.90 18.61
C TYR A 229 -9.50 -7.18 18.95
N ARG A 230 -10.34 -6.16 18.76
CA ARG A 230 -11.75 -6.12 19.17
C ARG A 230 -12.70 -6.05 18.00
N GLY A 231 -12.27 -5.47 16.88
CA GLY A 231 -13.13 -5.29 15.70
C GLY A 231 -12.37 -4.70 14.54
N ILE A 232 -13.06 -4.60 13.40
CA ILE A 232 -12.55 -3.93 12.21
C ILE A 232 -13.57 -2.90 11.72
N PHE A 233 -13.04 -1.83 11.13
CA PHE A 233 -13.80 -0.95 10.24
C PHE A 233 -13.14 -0.90 8.87
N ILE A 234 -13.94 -0.73 7.82
CA ILE A 234 -13.46 -0.35 6.48
C ILE A 234 -14.09 0.99 6.13
N LEU A 235 -13.26 2.03 6.11
CA LEU A 235 -13.66 3.39 5.78
C LEU A 235 -13.43 3.70 4.30
N LYS A 236 -14.35 4.48 3.73
CA LYS A 236 -14.33 4.96 2.35
C LYS A 236 -14.26 6.48 2.33
N ASP A 237 -13.64 7.02 1.28
CA ASP A 237 -13.50 8.46 1.02
C ASP A 237 -12.80 9.22 2.17
N VAL A 238 -11.75 8.60 2.72
CA VAL A 238 -10.85 9.21 3.70
C VAL A 238 -9.47 9.27 3.07
N GLY A 239 -8.97 10.48 2.84
CA GLY A 239 -7.78 10.74 2.03
C GLY A 239 -6.46 10.55 2.77
N THR A 240 -6.45 10.63 4.11
CA THR A 240 -5.24 10.49 4.92
C THR A 240 -5.48 9.76 6.24
N ALA A 241 -4.40 9.24 6.84
CA ALA A 241 -4.47 8.64 8.17
C ALA A 241 -4.95 9.63 9.25
N ASP A 242 -4.61 10.91 9.13
CA ASP A 242 -5.03 11.93 10.10
C ASP A 242 -6.53 12.24 9.97
N GLU A 243 -7.05 12.29 8.73
CA GLU A 243 -8.49 12.40 8.50
C GLU A 243 -9.24 11.20 9.08
N ALA A 244 -8.71 9.98 8.91
CA ALA A 244 -9.28 8.78 9.52
C ALA A 244 -9.28 8.86 11.05
N ARG A 245 -8.19 9.33 11.66
CA ARG A 245 -8.10 9.53 13.11
C ARG A 245 -9.14 10.54 13.58
N LEU A 246 -9.26 11.69 12.92
CA LEU A 246 -10.26 12.71 13.28
C LEU A 246 -11.68 12.17 13.17
N LEU A 247 -11.98 11.42 12.10
CA LEU A 247 -13.28 10.79 11.92
C LEU A 247 -13.56 9.78 13.04
N LEU A 248 -12.60 8.93 13.38
CA LEU A 248 -12.75 7.91 14.43
C LEU A 248 -12.79 8.50 15.85
N GLN A 249 -12.23 9.68 16.08
CA GLN A 249 -12.35 10.40 17.35
C GLN A 249 -13.75 10.95 17.64
N THR A 250 -14.67 10.88 16.68
CA THR A 250 -16.10 11.12 16.92
C THR A 250 -16.78 9.97 17.66
N ASP A 251 -16.14 8.81 17.73
CA ASP A 251 -16.59 7.64 18.44
C ASP A 251 -16.33 7.76 19.95
N PRO A 252 -17.36 7.73 20.81
CA PRO A 252 -17.17 7.85 22.26
C PRO A 252 -16.29 6.76 22.87
N ALA A 253 -16.33 5.52 22.36
CA ALA A 253 -15.47 4.45 22.89
C ALA A 253 -14.00 4.66 22.51
N VAL A 254 -13.71 5.25 21.34
CA VAL A 254 -12.36 5.63 20.95
C VAL A 254 -11.90 6.87 21.73
N LYS A 255 -12.71 7.93 21.76
CA LYS A 255 -12.41 9.17 22.46
C LYS A 255 -12.22 8.97 23.97
N GLY A 256 -13.02 8.08 24.57
CA GLY A 256 -12.92 7.68 25.97
C GLY A 256 -11.78 6.69 26.27
N GLY A 257 -11.01 6.28 25.26
CA GLY A 257 -9.86 5.39 25.40
C GLY A 257 -10.22 3.94 25.75
N LEU A 258 -11.48 3.53 25.61
CA LEU A 258 -11.88 2.12 25.74
C LEU A 258 -11.42 1.32 24.51
N LEU A 259 -11.39 1.96 23.35
CA LEU A 259 -10.85 1.43 22.10
C LEU A 259 -9.67 2.28 21.63
N ASP A 260 -8.64 1.62 21.11
CA ASP A 260 -7.54 2.24 20.35
C ASP A 260 -7.58 1.75 18.89
N ILE A 261 -6.89 2.45 17.99
CA ILE A 261 -6.99 2.24 16.54
C ILE A 261 -5.62 2.03 15.88
N GLU A 262 -5.53 1.03 15.02
CA GLU A 262 -4.47 0.88 14.02
C GLU A 262 -5.05 1.09 12.63
N LEU A 263 -4.34 1.83 11.78
CA LEU A 263 -4.81 2.22 10.46
C LEU A 263 -3.90 1.63 9.38
N TYR A 264 -4.53 1.05 8.37
CA TYR A 264 -3.88 0.50 7.19
C TYR A 264 -4.59 0.98 5.95
N ASN A 265 -3.83 1.41 4.94
CA ASN A 265 -4.39 1.55 3.60
C ASN A 265 -4.64 0.14 3.05
N TRP A 266 -5.87 -0.12 2.62
CA TRP A 266 -6.28 -1.42 2.10
C TRP A 266 -6.89 -1.27 0.72
N TYR A 267 -6.33 -2.00 -0.24
CA TYR A 267 -6.82 -2.08 -1.60
C TYR A 267 -7.77 -3.26 -1.75
N GLY A 268 -9.00 -3.00 -2.16
CA GLY A 268 -10.08 -3.98 -2.19
C GLY A 268 -11.09 -3.72 -3.29
N SER A 269 -12.05 -4.63 -3.46
CA SER A 269 -13.09 -4.50 -4.48
C SER A 269 -13.90 -3.22 -4.30
N ALA A 270 -14.03 -2.41 -5.36
CA ALA A 270 -14.84 -1.21 -5.34
C ALA A 270 -16.34 -1.49 -5.18
N ALA A 271 -16.77 -2.73 -5.42
CA ALA A 271 -18.14 -3.18 -5.23
C ALA A 271 -18.52 -3.40 -3.76
N LEU A 272 -17.57 -3.29 -2.81
CA LEU A 272 -17.84 -3.57 -1.40
C LEU A 272 -19.06 -2.79 -0.84
N PRO A 273 -19.28 -1.49 -1.12
CA PRO A 273 -20.46 -0.78 -0.61
C PRO A 273 -21.81 -1.31 -1.11
N GLU A 274 -21.83 -2.08 -2.20
CA GLU A 274 -23.09 -2.56 -2.79
C GLU A 274 -23.78 -3.62 -1.93
N TYR A 275 -23.12 -4.20 -0.91
CA TYR A 275 -23.82 -5.09 0.04
C TYR A 275 -24.72 -4.32 1.03
N LEU A 276 -24.45 -3.04 1.29
CA LEU A 276 -25.13 -2.27 2.35
C LEU A 276 -26.67 -2.27 2.22
N PRO A 277 -27.27 -2.05 1.03
CA PRO A 277 -28.73 -2.11 0.86
C PRO A 277 -29.34 -3.49 1.14
N PHE A 278 -28.53 -4.56 1.07
CA PHE A 278 -28.96 -5.92 1.41
C PHE A 278 -28.77 -6.22 2.89
N SER A 279 -27.71 -5.68 3.51
CA SER A 279 -27.47 -5.79 4.96
C SER A 279 -28.67 -5.29 5.76
N GLU A 280 -29.27 -4.17 5.33
CA GLU A 280 -30.48 -3.60 5.96
C GLU A 280 -31.71 -4.51 5.91
N LYS A 281 -31.73 -5.51 5.01
CA LYS A 281 -32.91 -6.37 4.79
C LYS A 281 -32.84 -7.71 5.50
N ILE A 282 -31.69 -8.04 6.10
CA ILE A 282 -31.41 -9.42 6.58
C ILE A 282 -31.37 -9.55 8.11
N TRP A 283 -31.38 -8.45 8.85
CA TRP A 283 -31.46 -8.49 10.31
C TRP A 283 -32.92 -8.51 10.78
N LYS A 284 -33.21 -9.27 11.84
CA LYS A 284 -34.56 -9.36 12.44
C LYS A 284 -34.77 -8.42 13.63
N VAL A 285 -33.67 -8.10 14.31
CA VAL A 285 -33.62 -7.23 15.48
C VAL A 285 -32.46 -6.27 15.26
N GLN A 286 -32.72 -4.99 15.48
CA GLN A 286 -31.68 -3.97 15.38
C GLN A 286 -30.79 -4.08 16.63
N HIS A 287 -29.47 -4.13 16.41
CA HIS A 287 -28.47 -4.15 17.47
C HIS A 287 -28.08 -2.75 17.92
#